data_AF-A0A9Q4HN45-F1
#
_entry.id   AF-A0A9Q4HN45-F1
#
_cell.length_a   1.000
_cell.length_b   1.000
_cell.length_c   1.000
_cell.angle_alpha   90.00
_cell.angle_beta   90.00
_cell.angle_gamma   90.00
#
_symmetry.space_group_name_H-M   'P 1'
#
loop_
_entity.id
_entity.type
_entity.pdbx_description
1 polymer ?
#
loop_
_entity_poly.entity_id
_entity_poly.type
_entity_poly.pdbx_seq_one_letter_code
_entity_poly.pdbx_strand_id
1 'polypeptide(L)' 'MSLRPGMLEGKLDEGIISTNIAIDVITEVKSCEDIVKELMADFMK' A
#
# COMPACT_ATOMS: atom_id res chain seq x y z
N MET A 1 -14.68 -4.42 -15.41
CA MET A 1 -13.37 -4.74 -14.80
C MET A 1 -13.55 -4.74 -13.29
N SER A 2 -13.00 -5.70 -12.55
CA SER A 2 -13.20 -5.85 -11.09
C SER A 2 -11.88 -5.79 -10.33
N LEU A 3 -11.93 -5.63 -9.00
CA LEU A 3 -10.74 -5.53 -8.15
C LEU A 3 -10.03 -6.88 -7.98
N ARG A 4 -10.78 -8.00 -7.89
CA ARG A 4 -10.22 -9.32 -7.52
C ARG A 4 -9.08 -9.79 -8.44
N PRO A 5 -9.18 -9.72 -9.79
CA PRO A 5 -8.09 -10.17 -10.66
C PRO A 5 -6.78 -9.41 -10.42
N GLY A 6 -6.84 -8.09 -10.26
CA GLY A 6 -5.65 -7.25 -10.05
C GLY A 6 -5.11 -7.30 -8.61
N MET A 7 -5.99 -7.14 -7.62
CA MET A 7 -5.62 -6.95 -6.21
C MET A 7 -5.41 -8.26 -5.44
N LEU A 8 -6.08 -9.36 -5.82
CA LEU A 8 -5.98 -10.65 -5.11
C LEU A 8 -5.26 -11.71 -5.94
N GLU A 9 -5.54 -11.79 -7.24
CA GLU A 9 -4.97 -12.83 -8.12
C GLU A 9 -3.67 -12.40 -8.82
N GLY A 10 -3.28 -11.12 -8.73
CA GLY A 10 -2.04 -10.60 -9.33
C GLY A 10 -2.05 -10.46 -10.85
N LYS A 11 -3.23 -10.48 -11.49
CA LYS A 11 -3.41 -10.32 -12.93
C LYS A 11 -3.54 -8.84 -13.30
N LEU A 12 -2.40 -8.17 -13.36
CA LEU A 12 -2.32 -6.70 -13.51
C LEU A 12 -2.94 -6.19 -14.83
N ASP A 13 -2.88 -6.98 -15.90
CA ASP A 13 -3.46 -6.61 -17.20
C ASP A 13 -4.96 -6.90 -17.32
N GLU A 14 -5.53 -7.65 -16.37
CA GLU A 14 -6.93 -8.13 -16.42
C GLU A 14 -7.83 -7.49 -15.34
N GLY A 15 -7.26 -6.73 -14.40
CA GLY A 15 -7.95 -6.22 -13.22
C GLY A 15 -7.62 -4.78 -12.84
N ILE A 16 -8.46 -4.20 -12.00
CA ILE A 16 -8.22 -2.84 -11.45
C ILE A 16 -7.19 -2.94 -10.33
N ILE A 17 -6.12 -2.14 -10.43
CA ILE A 17 -5.21 -1.83 -9.32
C ILE A 17 -5.69 -0.53 -8.67
N SER A 18 -6.18 -0.60 -7.44
CA SER A 18 -6.72 0.55 -6.72
C SER A 18 -5.69 1.10 -5.73
N THR A 19 -4.99 2.16 -6.11
CA THR A 19 -4.03 2.89 -5.26
C THR A 19 -4.32 4.39 -5.27
N ASN A 20 -3.72 5.13 -4.34
CA ASN A 20 -3.78 6.59 -4.28
C ASN A 20 -2.44 7.20 -4.73
N ILE A 21 -2.41 8.50 -5.02
CA ILE A 21 -1.20 9.27 -5.37
C ILE A 21 -0.04 9.11 -4.38
N ALA A 22 -0.32 8.80 -3.11
CA ALA A 22 0.72 8.57 -2.11
C ALA A 22 1.51 7.25 -2.33
N ILE A 23 1.12 6.40 -3.29
CA ILE A 23 1.85 5.15 -3.57
C ILE A 23 3.31 5.40 -3.97
N ASP A 24 3.60 6.51 -4.65
CA ASP A 24 4.93 6.84 -5.14
C ASP A 24 5.94 7.12 -4.03
N VAL A 25 5.48 7.41 -2.81
CA VAL A 25 6.37 7.61 -1.64
C VAL A 25 6.64 6.32 -0.87
N ILE A 26 5.96 5.21 -1.20
CA ILE A 26 6.17 3.90 -0.57
C ILE A 26 7.29 3.17 -1.33
N THR A 27 8.51 3.24 -0.79
CA THR A 27 9.72 2.68 -1.43
C THR A 27 10.14 1.32 -0.88
N GLU A 28 9.54 0.89 0.22
CA GLU A 28 9.87 -0.34 0.92
C GLU A 28 8.63 -1.02 1.50
N VAL A 29 8.66 -2.35 1.59
CA VAL A 29 7.60 -3.14 2.20
C VAL A 29 7.91 -3.30 3.70
N LYS A 30 7.01 -2.80 4.56
CA LYS A 30 7.13 -2.88 6.02
C LYS A 30 6.00 -3.69 6.63
N SER A 31 6.22 -4.15 7.87
CA SER A 31 5.12 -4.66 8.69
C SER A 31 4.18 -3.52 9.10
N CYS A 32 2.91 -3.82 9.38
CA CYS A 32 1.97 -2.80 9.88
C CYS A 32 2.45 -2.18 11.20
N GLU A 33 3.13 -2.96 12.04
CA GLU A 33 3.67 -2.48 13.32
C GLU A 33 4.74 -1.42 13.11
N ASP A 34 5.68 -1.66 12.19
CA ASP A 34 6.76 -0.71 11.89
C ASP A 34 6.22 0.59 11.30
N ILE A 35 5.24 0.50 10.39
CA ILE A 35 4.57 1.68 9.81
C ILE A 35 3.93 2.54 10.92
N VAL A 36 3.20 1.93 11.85
CA VAL A 36 2.55 2.66 12.93
C VAL A 36 3.59 3.29 13.86
N LYS A 37 4.67 2.58 14.21
CA LYS A 37 5.74 3.12 15.06
C LYS A 37 6.42 4.34 14.42
N GLU A 38 6.72 4.27 13.13
CA GLU A 38 7.32 5.38 12.38
C GLU A 38 6.39 6.60 12.38
N LEU A 39 5.12 6.42 12.04
CA LEU A 39 4.13 7.51 12.03
C LEU A 39 3.96 8.16 13.41
N MET A 40 4.03 7.38 14.50
CA MET A 40 3.86 7.89 15.86
C MET A 40 5.12 8.58 16.40
N ALA A 41 6.31 8.27 15.87
CA ALA A 41 7.58 8.86 16.33
C ALA A 41 7.60 10.38 16.16
N ASP A 42 6.96 10.90 15.11
CA ASP A 42 6.88 12.34 14.83
C ASP A 42 6.03 13.11 15.86
N PHE A 43 5.11 12.44 16.56
CA PHE A 43 4.19 13.04 17.52
C PHE A 43 4.64 12.95 18.98
N MET A 44 5.64 12.13 19.30
CA MET A 44 6.12 11.93 20.69
C MET A 44 7.28 12.87 21.08
N LYS A 45 7.41 14.02 20.43
CA LYS A 45 8.32 15.11 20.81
C LYS A 45 7.62 16.14 21.69
#